data_AF-I4C665-F1
#
_entry.id   AF-I4C665-F1
#
_cell.length_a   1.000
_cell.length_b   1.000
_cell.length_c   1.000
_cell.angle_alpha   90.00
_cell.angle_beta   90.00
_cell.angle_gamma   90.00
#
_symmetry.space_group_name_H-M   'P 1'
#
loop_
_entity.id
_entity.type
_entity.pdbx_description
1 polymer ?
#
loop_
_entity_poly.entity_id
_entity_poly.type
_entity_poly.pdbx_seq_one_letter_code
_entity_poly.pdbx_strand_id
1 'polypeptide(L)'
;MEAHKLTFRSISEAVKELDRVGSSNSRVMAERAIHLNVLLKEVPGKEAWVLKTTYNDIGAEAAISHAAYRQEEGVITDVVVMGTVYQHREVKRILTGNTGVRYLVEAIETVIDQASESRDD
;
A
#
# COMPACT_ATOMS: atom_id res chain seq x y z
N MET A 1 -7.75 -10.67 6.91
CA MET A 1 -7.52 -9.57 5.95
C MET A 1 -6.94 -10.14 4.68
N GLU A 2 -7.34 -9.60 3.54
CA GLU A 2 -6.95 -10.07 2.22
C GLU A 2 -5.97 -9.06 1.59
N ALA A 3 -4.85 -9.54 1.05
CA ALA A 3 -3.85 -8.73 0.37
C ALA A 3 -3.59 -9.29 -1.04
N HIS A 4 -3.51 -8.42 -2.05
CA HIS A 4 -3.35 -8.84 -3.45
C HIS A 4 -2.28 -8.03 -4.16
N LYS A 5 -1.50 -8.71 -5.01
CA LYS A 5 -0.61 -8.02 -5.96
C LYS A 5 -1.45 -7.28 -6.99
N LEU A 6 -1.13 -6.01 -7.23
CA LEU A 6 -1.63 -5.22 -8.35
C LEU A 6 -0.54 -5.05 -9.40
N THR A 7 -0.91 -5.22 -10.66
CA THR A 7 -0.03 -4.92 -11.81
C THR A 7 -0.71 -3.86 -12.65
N PHE A 8 -0.09 -2.70 -12.80
CA PHE A 8 -0.61 -1.64 -13.67
C PHE A 8 0.10 -1.71 -15.02
N ARG A 9 -0.66 -1.87 -16.10
CA ARG A 9 -0.14 -1.91 -17.48
C ARG A 9 -0.11 -0.54 -18.13
N SER A 10 -0.74 0.45 -17.51
CA SER A 10 -0.76 1.84 -17.98
C SER A 10 -1.00 2.81 -16.83
N ILE A 11 -0.64 4.08 -17.04
CA ILE A 11 -0.96 5.17 -16.10
C ILE A 11 -2.47 5.26 -15.88
N SER A 12 -3.29 5.08 -16.92
CA SER A 12 -4.76 5.14 -16.78
C SER A 12 -5.32 4.04 -15.89
N GLU A 13 -4.72 2.85 -15.91
CA GLU A 13 -5.12 1.74 -15.04
C GLU A 13 -4.73 2.04 -13.58
N ALA A 14 -3.52 2.55 -13.36
CA ALA A 14 -3.08 2.99 -12.04
C ALA A 14 -4.00 4.08 -11.47
N VAL A 15 -4.34 5.11 -12.25
CA VAL A 15 -5.30 6.17 -11.82
C VAL A 15 -6.63 5.56 -11.40
N LYS A 16 -7.19 4.64 -12.19
CA LYS A 16 -8.49 4.02 -11.89
C LYS A 16 -8.48 3.26 -10.57
N GLU A 17 -7.44 2.48 -10.29
CA GLU A 17 -7.33 1.74 -9.03
C GLU A 17 -7.07 2.67 -7.84
N LEU A 18 -6.29 3.74 -8.03
CA LEU A 18 -6.05 4.75 -6.99
C LEU A 18 -7.31 5.57 -6.68
N ASP A 19 -8.11 5.91 -7.69
CA ASP A 19 -9.41 6.57 -7.52
C ASP A 19 -10.41 5.65 -6.81
N ARG A 20 -10.37 4.35 -7.09
CA ARG A 20 -11.23 3.35 -6.42
C ARG A 20 -10.97 3.28 -4.91
N VAL A 21 -9.72 3.48 -4.50
CA VAL A 21 -9.32 3.60 -3.07
C VAL A 21 -9.79 4.93 -2.46
N GLY A 22 -10.24 5.88 -3.27
CA GLY A 22 -10.66 7.21 -2.82
C GLY A 22 -9.47 8.15 -2.57
N SER A 23 -8.34 7.92 -3.24
CA SER A 23 -7.19 8.82 -3.18
C SER A 23 -7.52 10.16 -3.86
N SER A 24 -7.10 11.27 -3.24
CA SER A 24 -7.35 12.62 -3.79
C SER A 24 -6.31 13.06 -4.83
N ASN A 25 -5.19 12.35 -4.96
CA ASN A 25 -4.06 12.74 -5.80
C ASN A 25 -3.65 11.64 -6.80
N SER A 26 -4.59 10.78 -7.20
CA SER A 26 -4.37 9.58 -8.03
C SER A 26 -3.54 9.83 -9.28
N ARG A 27 -3.74 10.96 -9.96
CA ARG A 27 -2.99 11.31 -11.18
C ARG A 27 -1.49 11.46 -10.94
N VAL A 28 -1.11 12.16 -9.87
CA VAL A 28 0.30 12.36 -9.49
C VAL A 28 0.92 11.06 -8.99
N MET A 29 0.14 10.25 -8.27
CA MET A 29 0.59 8.98 -7.73
C MET A 29 0.78 7.91 -8.82
N ALA A 30 -0.09 7.88 -9.83
CA ALA A 30 -0.02 6.94 -10.94
C ALA A 30 1.27 7.05 -11.76
N GLU A 31 1.82 8.26 -11.89
CA GLU A 31 3.12 8.48 -12.57
C GLU A 31 4.29 7.84 -11.81
N ARG A 32 4.11 7.55 -10.51
CA ARG A 32 5.12 6.92 -9.63
C ARG A 32 4.85 5.43 -9.37
N ALA A 33 3.76 4.90 -9.91
CA ALA A 33 3.37 3.50 -9.76
C ALA A 33 4.20 2.59 -10.69
N ILE A 34 5.51 2.56 -10.47
CA ILE A 34 6.50 1.91 -11.35
C ILE A 34 6.92 0.53 -10.81
N HIS A 35 6.53 0.20 -9.58
CA HIS A 35 7.06 -0.96 -8.86
C HIS A 35 5.97 -1.93 -8.39
N LEU A 36 6.30 -2.77 -7.41
CA LEU A 36 5.39 -3.77 -6.90
C LEU A 36 4.32 -3.06 -6.08
N ASN A 37 3.05 -3.31 -6.44
CA ASN A 37 1.92 -2.67 -5.80
C ASN A 37 1.10 -3.74 -5.07
N VAL A 38 0.68 -3.45 -3.84
CA VAL A 38 -0.12 -4.37 -3.03
C VAL A 38 -1.39 -3.65 -2.57
N LEU A 39 -2.53 -4.26 -2.87
CA LEU A 39 -3.84 -3.86 -2.36
C LEU A 39 -4.09 -4.57 -1.04
N LEU A 40 -4.41 -3.82 0.00
CA LEU A 40 -4.95 -4.30 1.27
C LEU A 40 -6.41 -3.87 1.37
N LYS A 41 -7.30 -4.79 1.70
CA LYS A 41 -8.73 -4.48 1.85
C LYS A 41 -9.12 -4.29 3.31
N GLU A 42 -10.12 -3.43 3.51
CA GLU A 42 -10.81 -3.26 4.80
C GLU A 42 -9.88 -2.91 5.98
N VAL A 43 -8.93 -2.00 5.76
CA VAL A 43 -7.96 -1.55 6.77
C VAL A 43 -8.55 -0.44 7.63
N PRO A 44 -8.45 -0.52 8.98
CA PRO A 44 -8.83 0.59 9.85
C PRO A 44 -8.05 1.88 9.51
N GLY A 45 -8.73 3.02 9.47
CA GLY A 45 -8.17 4.29 9.00
C GLY A 45 -6.90 4.72 9.73
N LYS A 46 -6.81 4.48 11.04
CA LYS A 46 -5.59 4.77 11.83
C LYS A 46 -4.39 3.92 11.40
N GLU A 47 -4.62 2.66 11.07
CA GLU A 47 -3.57 1.74 10.63
C GLU A 47 -3.17 2.01 9.18
N ALA A 48 -4.15 2.35 8.32
CA ALA A 48 -3.91 2.84 6.97
C ALA A 48 -3.06 4.12 6.96
N TRP A 49 -3.30 5.03 7.91
CA TRP A 49 -2.48 6.23 8.10
C TRP A 49 -1.05 5.89 8.50
N VAL A 50 -0.85 4.96 9.45
CA VAL A 50 0.49 4.49 9.86
C VAL A 50 1.25 3.89 8.68
N LEU A 51 0.60 3.08 7.86
CA LEU A 51 1.21 2.57 6.62
C LEU A 51 1.58 3.74 5.70
N LYS A 52 0.66 4.68 5.44
CA LYS A 52 0.94 5.80 4.54
C LYS A 52 2.11 6.66 4.98
N THR A 53 2.19 7.04 6.25
CA THR A 53 3.33 7.82 6.74
C THR A 53 4.63 7.05 6.59
N THR A 54 4.65 5.77 6.98
CA THR A 54 5.85 4.94 6.92
C THR A 54 6.36 4.73 5.48
N TYR A 55 5.46 4.45 4.53
CA TYR A 55 5.83 4.33 3.11
C TYR A 55 6.39 5.65 2.58
N ASN A 56 5.73 6.78 2.88
CA ASN A 56 6.17 8.10 2.44
C ASN A 56 7.54 8.49 3.01
N ASP A 57 7.80 8.18 4.28
CA ASP A 57 9.05 8.52 4.98
C ASP A 57 10.30 7.90 4.34
N ILE A 58 10.14 6.75 3.66
CA ILE A 58 11.24 6.05 2.96
C ILE A 58 11.24 6.30 1.44
N GLY A 59 10.48 7.28 0.98
CA GLY A 59 10.36 7.62 -0.45
C GLY A 59 9.60 6.60 -1.29
N ALA A 60 8.79 5.74 -0.66
CA ALA A 60 7.78 4.92 -1.31
C ALA A 60 6.43 5.66 -1.27
N GLU A 61 5.33 4.99 -1.64
CA GLU A 61 4.01 5.64 -1.67
C GLU A 61 2.90 4.69 -1.19
N ALA A 62 1.86 5.25 -0.58
CA ALA A 62 0.65 4.51 -0.27
C ALA A 62 -0.61 5.33 -0.52
N ALA A 63 -1.58 4.78 -1.23
CA ALA A 63 -2.89 5.36 -1.43
C ALA A 63 -3.84 4.91 -0.33
N ILE A 64 -4.53 5.87 0.26
CA ILE A 64 -5.61 5.68 1.23
C ILE A 64 -6.75 6.64 0.87
N SER A 65 -7.96 6.36 1.34
CA SER A 65 -9.08 7.28 1.16
C SER A 65 -8.85 8.64 1.82
N HIS A 66 -9.49 9.69 1.30
CA HIS A 66 -9.44 11.03 1.89
C HIS A 66 -9.87 11.06 3.37
N ALA A 67 -10.88 10.27 3.75
CA ALA A 67 -11.35 10.17 5.13
C ALA A 67 -10.28 9.55 6.06
N ALA A 68 -9.59 8.50 5.60
CA ALA A 68 -8.46 7.91 6.33
C ALA A 68 -7.28 8.89 6.41
N TYR A 69 -7.02 9.66 5.35
CA TYR A 69 -6.01 10.73 5.34
C TYR A 69 -6.31 11.81 6.38
N ARG A 70 -7.58 12.17 6.55
CA ARG A 70 -8.04 13.10 7.58
C ARG A 70 -8.15 12.48 8.97
N GLN A 71 -7.88 11.18 9.11
CA GLN A 71 -7.99 10.42 10.36
C GLN A 71 -9.38 10.55 11.01
N GLU A 72 -10.43 10.55 10.18
CA GLU A 72 -11.81 10.54 10.67
C GLU A 72 -12.10 9.27 11.48
N GLU A 73 -12.96 9.38 12.50
CA GLU A 73 -13.23 8.28 13.44
C GLU A 73 -14.07 7.17 12.79
N GLY A 74 -13.74 5.91 13.07
CA GLY A 74 -14.48 4.75 12.56
C GLY A 74 -14.27 4.41 11.09
N VAL A 75 -13.34 5.10 10.38
CA VAL A 75 -13.06 4.82 8.97
C VAL A 75 -12.47 3.43 8.78
N ILE A 76 -12.98 2.72 7.78
CA ILE A 76 -12.39 1.51 7.19
C ILE A 76 -12.15 1.82 5.72
N THR A 77 -10.96 1.50 5.20
CA THR A 77 -10.53 1.86 3.85
C THR A 77 -9.71 0.74 3.21
N ASP A 78 -9.78 0.65 1.89
CA ASP A 78 -8.75 -0.07 1.15
C ASP A 78 -7.46 0.77 1.12
N VAL A 79 -6.32 0.10 0.96
CA VAL A 79 -4.99 0.73 0.89
C VAL A 79 -4.22 0.13 -0.27
N VAL A 80 -3.59 0.96 -1.09
CA VAL A 80 -2.65 0.50 -2.12
C VAL A 80 -1.27 0.98 -1.76
N VAL A 81 -0.40 0.08 -1.33
CA VAL A 81 1.01 0.38 -1.09
C VAL A 81 1.83 0.12 -2.35
N MET A 82 2.77 1.00 -2.64
CA MET A 82 3.54 1.01 -3.89
C MET A 82 5.00 1.25 -3.57
N GLY A 83 5.88 0.35 -4.03
CA GLY A 83 7.30 0.47 -3.80
C GLY A 83 8.12 -0.64 -4.43
N THR A 84 9.44 -0.49 -4.37
CA THR A 84 10.38 -1.57 -4.66
C THR A 84 10.31 -2.67 -3.60
N VAL A 85 10.75 -3.89 -3.92
CA VAL A 85 10.88 -4.98 -2.94
C VAL A 85 11.70 -4.54 -1.72
N TYR A 86 12.77 -3.77 -1.93
CA TYR A 86 13.56 -3.20 -0.85
C TYR A 86 12.74 -2.28 0.06
N GLN A 87 11.96 -1.37 -0.51
CA GLN A 87 11.10 -0.47 0.26
C GLN A 87 10.04 -1.22 1.07
N HIS A 88 9.41 -2.26 0.51
CA HIS A 88 8.47 -3.08 1.27
C HIS A 88 9.12 -3.80 2.46
N ARG A 89 10.33 -4.35 2.27
CA ARG A 89 11.11 -4.98 3.34
C ARG A 89 11.54 -3.96 4.41
N GLU A 90 11.86 -2.75 3.99
CA GLU A 90 12.22 -1.66 4.90
C GLU A 90 11.03 -1.22 5.76
N VAL A 91 9.83 -1.10 5.19
CA VAL A 91 8.60 -0.85 5.96
C VAL A 91 8.38 -1.95 6.99
N LYS A 92 8.57 -3.23 6.62
CA LYS A 92 8.50 -4.34 7.58
C LYS A 92 9.48 -4.14 8.73
N ARG A 93 10.73 -3.81 8.43
CA ARG A 93 11.77 -3.58 9.44
C ARG A 93 11.38 -2.46 10.43
N ILE A 94 10.84 -1.35 9.92
CA ILE A 94 10.39 -0.22 10.73
C ILE A 94 9.19 -0.61 11.61
N LEU A 95 8.23 -1.35 11.07
CA LEU A 95 6.97 -1.69 11.74
C LEU A 95 7.01 -3.00 12.53
N THR A 96 8.13 -3.71 12.57
CA THR A 96 8.25 -5.02 13.25
C THR A 96 7.85 -4.97 14.73
N GLY A 97 8.08 -3.84 15.41
CA GLY A 97 7.69 -3.65 16.82
C GLY A 97 6.24 -3.19 17.03
N ASN A 98 5.50 -2.84 15.98
CA ASN A 98 4.15 -2.30 16.09
C ASN A 98 3.11 -3.42 15.95
N THR A 99 2.62 -3.91 17.09
CA THR A 99 1.64 -5.02 17.15
C THR A 99 0.32 -4.68 16.45
N GLY A 100 -0.07 -3.40 16.43
CA GLY A 100 -1.33 -2.95 15.83
C GLY A 100 -1.37 -3.07 14.31
N VAL A 101 -0.21 -3.04 13.64
CA VAL A 101 -0.14 -3.17 12.16
C VAL A 101 0.62 -4.41 11.71
N ARG A 102 1.02 -5.29 12.63
CA ARG A 102 1.80 -6.48 12.33
C ARG A 102 1.14 -7.36 11.28
N TYR A 103 -0.16 -7.57 11.40
CA TYR A 103 -0.94 -8.39 10.46
C TYR A 103 -0.99 -7.78 9.04
N LEU A 104 -0.92 -6.45 8.91
CA LEU A 104 -0.80 -5.74 7.63
C LEU A 104 0.57 -5.99 6.99
N VAL A 105 1.62 -5.88 7.79
CA VAL A 105 3.00 -6.09 7.35
C VAL A 105 3.22 -7.53 6.90
N GLU A 106 2.71 -8.52 7.64
CA GLU A 106 2.79 -9.94 7.28
C GLU A 106 2.01 -10.25 5.99
N ALA A 107 0.85 -9.62 5.80
CA ALA A 107 0.06 -9.77 4.57
C ALA A 107 0.78 -9.16 3.35
N ILE A 108 1.41 -7.99 3.50
CA ILE A 108 2.24 -7.40 2.44
C ILE A 108 3.40 -8.34 2.12
N GLU A 109 4.14 -8.81 3.12
CA GLU A 109 5.30 -9.68 2.92
C GLU A 109 4.96 -10.95 2.15
N THR A 110 3.84 -11.59 2.47
CA THR A 110 3.38 -12.79 1.76
C THR A 110 3.23 -12.52 0.26
N VAL A 111 2.69 -11.35 -0.12
CA VAL A 111 2.56 -10.95 -1.53
C VAL A 111 3.92 -10.65 -2.16
N ILE A 112 4.85 -10.05 -1.41
CA ILE A 112 6.20 -9.73 -1.88
C ILE A 112 7.01 -11.00 -2.17
N ASP A 113 6.96 -11.98 -1.28
CA ASP A 113 7.72 -13.22 -1.42
C ASP A 113 7.22 -14.02 -2.63
N GLN A 114 5.90 -14.19 -2.78
CA GLN A 114 5.28 -14.82 -3.96
C GLN A 114 5.63 -14.09 -5.27
N ALA A 115 5.68 -12.76 -5.24
CA ALA A 115 6.02 -11.96 -6.40
C ALA A 115 7.52 -11.99 -6.75
N SER A 116 8.38 -12.33 -5.78
CA SER A 116 9.82 -12.46 -5.98
C SER A 116 10.18 -13.84 -6.55
N GLU A 117 9.51 -14.90 -6.09
CA GLU A 117 9.68 -16.27 -6.61
C GLU A 117 9.22 -16.41 -8.07
N SER A 118 8.21 -15.64 -8.48
CA SER A 118 7.66 -15.67 -9.85
C SER A 118 8.47 -14.88 -10.90
N ARG A 119 9.65 -14.36 -10.55
CA ARG A 119 10.55 -13.64 -11.47
C ARG A 119 11.74 -14.48 -11.97
N ASP A 120 11.90 -15.70 -11.47
CA ASP A 120 13.01 -16.61 -11.80
C ASP A 120 12.69 -17.62 -12.94
N ASP A 121 11.55 -17.45 -13.65
CA ASP A 121 11.16 -18.20 -14.86
C ASP A 121 11.10 -17.29 -16.11
#